data_AF-A0A9P0K9K1-F1
#
_entry.id   AF-A0A9P0K9K1-F1
#
_cell.length_a   1.000
_cell.length_b   1.000
_cell.length_c   1.000
_cell.angle_alpha   90.00
_cell.angle_beta   90.00
_cell.angle_gamma   90.00
#
_symmetry.space_group_name_H-M   'P 1'
#
loop_
_entity.id
_entity.type
_entity.pdbx_description
1 polymer ?
#
loop_
_entity_poly.entity_id
_entity_poly.type
_entity_poly.pdbx_seq_one_letter_code
_entity_poly.pdbx_strand_id
1 'polypeptide(L)'
;MKRSTGKCFYFFTFLRLMLTNDPITPYAPWFYTWVEHGQLAAFAWPQTKGNLTYMWNDGIRHIITLSPEKIPDLTDTEFERTYIPIPECHAPTIEDIFKFISTIQFCKKRGLVSSLLGSMRFYSIP
;
A
#
# COMPACT_ATOMS: atom_id res chain seq x y z
N MET A 1 -28.99 4.05 26.25
CA MET A 1 -28.25 5.09 25.48
C MET A 1 -26.75 4.94 25.77
N LYS A 2 -26.05 4.02 25.09
CA LYS A 2 -24.60 3.77 25.30
C LYS A 2 -23.83 4.56 24.24
N ARG A 3 -23.07 5.58 24.67
CA ARG A 3 -22.23 6.42 23.79
C ARG A 3 -21.04 5.60 23.29
N SER A 4 -20.91 5.50 21.97
CA SER A 4 -19.77 4.92 21.26
C SER A 4 -18.56 5.85 21.40
N THR A 5 -17.67 5.55 22.34
CA THR A 5 -16.41 6.28 22.59
C THR A 5 -15.24 5.75 21.74
N GLY A 6 -15.44 4.70 20.94
CA GLY A 6 -14.36 4.06 20.18
C GLY A 6 -13.83 4.87 19.00
N LYS A 7 -14.68 5.59 18.25
CA LYS A 7 -14.27 6.24 17.00
C LYS A 7 -13.41 7.49 17.17
N CYS A 8 -13.57 8.22 18.28
CA CYS A 8 -12.85 9.48 18.53
C CYS A 8 -11.41 9.24 19.00
N PHE A 9 -11.17 8.13 19.72
CA PHE A 9 -9.84 7.75 20.18
C PHE A 9 -8.93 7.36 19.00
N TYR A 10 -9.44 6.57 18.04
CA TYR A 10 -8.70 6.26 16.81
C TYR A 10 -8.36 7.52 16.00
N PHE A 11 -9.27 8.49 15.92
CA PHE A 11 -9.04 9.73 15.17
C PHE A 11 -7.90 10.57 15.76
N PHE A 12 -7.81 10.67 17.09
CA PHE A 12 -6.75 11.42 17.77
C PHE A 12 -5.39 10.72 17.73
N THR A 13 -5.34 9.38 17.83
CA THR A 13 -4.09 8.64 17.67
C THR A 13 -3.61 8.67 16.21
N PHE A 14 -4.53 8.61 15.25
CA PHE A 14 -4.22 8.74 13.82
C PHE A 14 -3.65 10.11 13.48
N LEU A 15 -4.22 11.20 14.02
CA LEU A 15 -3.67 12.56 13.85
C LEU A 15 -2.30 12.73 14.55
N ARG A 16 -2.10 12.12 15.72
CA ARG A 16 -0.83 12.21 16.46
C ARG A 16 0.30 11.43 15.78
N LEU A 17 0.02 10.26 15.23
CA LEU A 17 0.98 9.48 14.42
C LEU A 17 1.34 10.17 13.11
N MET A 18 0.38 10.85 12.47
CA MET A 18 0.62 11.66 11.27
C MET A 18 1.54 12.88 11.53
N LEU A 19 1.64 13.36 12.79
CA LEU A 19 2.48 14.50 13.17
C LEU A 19 3.87 14.08 13.66
N THR A 20 4.01 12.87 14.18
CA THR A 20 5.31 12.28 14.51
C THR A 20 5.82 11.55 13.28
N ASN A 21 6.53 12.25 12.39
CA ASN A 21 7.31 11.64 11.29
C ASN A 21 8.50 10.83 11.85
N ASP A 22 8.26 9.96 12.84
CA ASP A 22 9.25 9.01 13.33
C ASP A 22 9.36 7.88 12.30
N PRO A 23 10.51 7.73 11.63
CA PRO A 23 10.67 6.77 10.54
C PRO A 23 10.63 5.31 10.99
N ILE A 24 10.63 5.04 12.30
CA ILE A 24 10.70 3.68 12.87
C ILE A 24 9.35 3.23 13.42
N THR A 25 8.55 4.14 13.98
CA THR A 25 7.25 3.80 14.56
C THR A 25 6.31 3.21 13.48
N PRO A 26 5.69 2.04 13.68
CA PRO A 26 4.80 1.46 12.66
C PRO A 26 3.49 2.24 12.49
N TYR A 27 3.25 2.74 11.27
CA TYR A 27 1.98 3.37 10.88
C TYR A 27 1.68 3.11 9.40
N ALA A 28 0.40 3.13 9.04
CA ALA A 28 -0.04 2.89 7.68
C ALA A 28 0.55 3.91 6.70
N PRO A 29 0.94 3.51 5.49
CA PRO A 29 1.27 4.46 4.43
C PRO A 29 0.09 5.38 4.11
N TRP A 30 0.36 6.47 3.40
CA TRP A 30 -0.69 7.40 2.99
C TRP A 30 -1.72 6.72 2.08
N PHE A 31 -2.99 7.09 2.25
CA PHE A 31 -4.14 6.54 1.50
C PHE A 31 -4.25 5.01 1.54
N TYR A 32 -3.79 4.39 2.63
CA TYR A 32 -3.90 2.95 2.82
C TYR A 32 -5.36 2.50 2.93
N THR A 33 -5.77 1.60 2.04
CA THR A 33 -7.11 1.01 2.01
C THR A 33 -7.08 -0.42 1.49
N TRP A 34 -8.00 -1.25 1.97
CA TRP A 34 -8.25 -2.57 1.40
C TRP A 34 -9.18 -2.44 0.20
N VAL A 35 -8.75 -2.91 -0.97
CA VAL A 35 -9.62 -3.13 -2.13
C VAL A 35 -10.40 -4.43 -1.93
N GLU A 36 -9.70 -5.48 -1.51
CA GLU A 36 -10.27 -6.75 -1.07
C GLU A 36 -9.53 -7.18 0.20
N HIS A 37 -10.26 -7.25 1.32
CA HIS A 37 -9.67 -7.45 2.65
C HIS A 37 -8.88 -8.77 2.71
N GLY A 38 -7.60 -8.69 3.09
CA GLY A 38 -6.71 -9.84 3.16
C GLY A 38 -6.25 -10.38 1.80
N GLN A 39 -6.49 -9.68 0.69
CA GLN A 39 -6.04 -10.10 -0.64
C GLN A 39 -5.35 -8.98 -1.42
N LEU A 40 -5.93 -7.77 -1.40
CA LEU A 40 -5.44 -6.62 -2.15
C LEU A 40 -5.64 -5.32 -1.35
N ALA A 41 -4.54 -4.69 -0.98
CA ALA A 41 -4.54 -3.33 -0.45
C ALA A 41 -4.00 -2.33 -1.49
N ALA A 42 -4.44 -1.08 -1.44
CA ALA A 42 -3.92 0.03 -2.23
C ALA A 42 -3.44 1.14 -1.29
N PHE A 43 -2.31 1.76 -1.62
CA PHE A 43 -1.68 2.80 -0.80
C PHE A 43 -0.66 3.59 -1.62
N ALA A 44 -0.34 4.79 -1.15
CA ALA A 44 0.70 5.63 -1.73
C ALA A 44 2.10 5.15 -1.34
N TRP A 45 3.14 5.79 -1.90
CA TRP A 45 4.54 5.43 -1.68
C TRP A 45 4.92 5.38 -0.17
N PRO A 46 5.29 4.20 0.38
CA PRO A 46 5.78 4.04 1.74
C PRO A 46 7.22 4.56 1.81
N GLN A 47 7.45 5.52 2.69
CA GLN A 47 8.71 6.26 2.76
C GLN A 47 9.58 5.84 3.95
N THR A 48 9.00 5.16 4.93
CA THR A 48 9.66 4.88 6.21
C THR A 48 9.68 3.39 6.50
N LYS A 49 10.62 2.95 7.36
CA LYS A 49 10.65 1.58 7.87
C LYS A 49 9.37 1.27 8.64
N GLY A 50 8.85 2.24 9.38
CA GLY A 50 7.55 2.15 10.05
C GLY A 50 6.39 1.79 9.10
N ASN A 51 6.35 2.36 7.90
CA ASN A 51 5.34 1.97 6.89
C ASN A 51 5.47 0.52 6.47
N LEU A 52 6.70 0.08 6.18
CA LEU A 52 6.99 -1.29 5.77
C LEU A 52 6.65 -2.28 6.90
N THR A 53 7.00 -1.96 8.14
CA THR A 53 6.66 -2.75 9.32
C THR A 53 5.15 -2.83 9.54
N TYR A 54 4.42 -1.73 9.38
CA TYR A 54 2.96 -1.74 9.46
C TYR A 54 2.35 -2.68 8.42
N MET A 55 2.77 -2.55 7.15
CA MET A 55 2.28 -3.40 6.06
C MET A 55 2.57 -4.88 6.32
N TRP A 56 3.77 -5.20 6.82
CA TRP A 56 4.13 -6.56 7.18
C TRP A 56 3.24 -7.11 8.30
N ASN A 57 2.98 -6.32 9.33
CA ASN A 57 2.11 -6.70 10.44
C ASN A 57 0.64 -6.85 10.00
N ASP A 58 0.19 -6.09 9.00
CA ASP A 58 -1.15 -6.19 8.40
C ASP A 58 -1.26 -7.36 7.39
N GLY A 59 -0.21 -8.18 7.27
CA GLY A 59 -0.21 -9.41 6.49
C GLY A 59 0.25 -9.27 5.04
N ILE A 60 0.60 -8.07 4.58
CA ILE A 60 1.12 -7.85 3.22
C ILE A 60 2.47 -8.56 3.08
N ARG A 61 2.65 -9.29 1.99
CA ARG A 61 3.92 -9.98 1.67
C ARG A 61 4.44 -9.67 0.28
N HIS A 62 3.57 -9.23 -0.64
CA HIS A 62 3.96 -8.91 -2.01
C HIS A 62 3.59 -7.46 -2.37
N ILE A 63 4.56 -6.70 -2.88
CA ILE A 63 4.40 -5.29 -3.26
C ILE A 63 4.49 -5.16 -4.78
N ILE A 64 3.42 -4.66 -5.41
CA ILE A 64 3.40 -4.34 -6.83
C ILE A 64 3.70 -2.86 -6.98
N THR A 65 4.88 -2.50 -7.51
CA THR A 65 5.27 -1.10 -7.73
C THR A 65 4.91 -0.66 -9.15
N LEU A 66 4.07 0.35 -9.26
CA LEU A 66 3.63 0.91 -10.53
C LEU A 66 4.45 2.14 -10.98
N SER A 67 4.96 2.93 -10.04
CA SER A 67 5.58 4.23 -10.36
C SER A 67 7.11 4.11 -10.48
N PRO A 68 7.71 4.33 -11.67
CA PRO A 68 9.16 4.31 -11.83
C PRO A 68 9.87 5.42 -11.05
N GLU A 69 9.18 6.51 -10.72
CA GLU A 69 9.73 7.68 -10.03
C GLU A 69 9.78 7.50 -8.51
N LYS A 70 9.02 6.54 -7.97
CA LYS A 70 8.78 6.36 -6.53
C LYS A 70 8.89 4.88 -6.15
N ILE A 71 10.12 4.39 -6.17
CA ILE A 71 10.45 3.02 -5.81
C ILE A 71 10.73 2.96 -4.30
N PRO A 72 10.01 2.15 -3.51
CA PRO A 72 10.32 1.97 -2.10
C PRO A 72 11.66 1.23 -1.94
N ASP A 73 12.43 1.60 -0.93
CA ASP A 73 13.62 0.84 -0.54
C ASP A 73 13.18 -0.42 0.22
N LEU A 74 13.43 -1.58 -0.39
CA LEU A 74 13.07 -2.90 0.13
C LEU A 74 14.31 -3.77 0.41
N THR A 75 15.52 -3.20 0.37
CA THR A 75 16.81 -3.92 0.37
C THR A 75 16.95 -4.88 1.55
N ASP A 76 16.46 -4.50 2.73
CA ASP A 76 16.54 -5.30 3.97
C ASP A 76 15.18 -5.87 4.39
N THR A 77 14.31 -6.20 3.42
CA THR A 77 12.97 -6.71 3.71
C THR A 77 12.68 -8.04 3.03
N GLU A 78 11.78 -8.81 3.63
CA GLU A 78 11.32 -10.08 3.07
C GLU A 78 10.15 -9.90 2.07
N PHE A 79 9.84 -8.66 1.67
CA PHE A 79 8.78 -8.41 0.70
C PHE A 79 9.17 -8.95 -0.67
N GLU A 80 8.31 -9.79 -1.23
CA GLU A 80 8.37 -10.07 -2.66
C GLU A 80 7.91 -8.81 -3.43
N ARG A 81 8.49 -8.56 -4.61
CA ARG A 81 8.11 -7.40 -5.42
C ARG A 81 7.86 -7.76 -6.88
N THR A 82 6.83 -7.15 -7.45
CA THR A 82 6.61 -7.09 -8.90
C THR A 82 6.69 -5.64 -9.34
N TYR A 83 7.40 -5.38 -10.43
CA TYR A 83 7.53 -4.05 -11.00
C TYR A 83 6.79 -3.96 -12.34
N ILE A 84 5.87 -2.99 -12.46
CA ILE A 84 5.07 -2.71 -13.66
C ILE A 84 5.17 -1.20 -13.92
N PRO A 85 6.19 -0.73 -14.63
CA PRO A 85 6.47 0.70 -14.75
C PRO A 85 5.40 1.41 -15.60
N ILE A 86 4.56 2.20 -14.94
CA ILE A 86 3.58 3.09 -15.56
C ILE A 86 4.00 4.53 -15.22
N PRO A 87 4.50 5.31 -16.19
CA PRO A 87 4.88 6.70 -15.97
C PRO A 87 3.73 7.53 -15.41
N GLU A 88 4.04 8.55 -14.60
CA GLU A 88 2.99 9.42 -14.07
C GLU A 88 2.10 10.00 -15.17
N CYS A 89 0.79 10.08 -14.90
CA CYS A 89 -0.23 10.58 -15.80
C CYS A 89 -0.39 9.80 -17.12
N HIS A 90 0.07 8.54 -17.17
CA HIS A 90 -0.15 7.64 -18.30
C HIS A 90 -1.08 6.50 -17.90
N ALA A 91 -1.87 6.03 -18.88
CA ALA A 91 -2.67 4.83 -18.70
C ALA A 91 -1.78 3.58 -18.81
N PRO A 92 -2.08 2.49 -18.08
CA PRO A 92 -1.42 1.22 -18.28
C PRO A 92 -1.72 0.66 -19.67
N THR A 93 -0.77 -0.09 -20.23
CA THR A 93 -1.01 -0.89 -21.44
C THR A 93 -1.85 -2.12 -21.12
N ILE A 94 -2.35 -2.82 -22.15
CA ILE A 94 -3.08 -4.07 -21.98
C ILE A 94 -2.17 -5.13 -21.33
N GLU A 95 -0.90 -5.16 -21.73
CA GLU A 95 0.11 -6.05 -21.19
C GLU A 95 0.38 -5.78 -19.71
N ASP A 96 0.42 -4.51 -19.29
CA ASP A 96 0.57 -4.12 -17.88
C ASP A 96 -0.61 -4.60 -17.04
N ILE A 97 -1.84 -4.45 -17.57
CA ILE A 97 -3.05 -4.93 -16.92
C ILE A 97 -3.01 -6.45 -16.75
N PHE A 98 -2.65 -7.20 -17.80
CA PHE A 98 -2.54 -8.65 -17.71
C PHE A 98 -1.44 -9.08 -16.72
N LYS A 99 -0.30 -8.39 -16.73
CA LYS A 99 0.77 -8.64 -15.77
C LYS A 99 0.29 -8.44 -14.34
N PHE A 100 -0.37 -7.31 -14.06
CA PHE A 100 -0.97 -7.00 -12.76
C PHE A 100 -1.95 -8.09 -12.29
N ILE A 101 -2.91 -8.47 -13.15
CA ILE A 101 -3.90 -9.51 -12.84
C ILE A 101 -3.20 -10.85 -12.56
N SER A 102 -2.24 -11.24 -13.39
CA SER A 102 -1.52 -12.51 -13.22
C SER A 102 -0.73 -12.56 -11.92
N THR A 103 -0.12 -11.44 -11.50
CA THR A 103 0.58 -11.32 -10.22
C THR A 103 -0.39 -11.51 -9.05
N ILE A 104 -1.55 -10.86 -9.05
CA ILE A 104 -2.55 -11.04 -7.98
C ILE A 104 -2.99 -12.50 -7.90
N GLN A 105 -3.29 -13.13 -9.04
CA GLN A 105 -3.69 -14.54 -9.08
C GLN A 105 -2.59 -15.47 -8.56
N PHE A 106 -1.33 -15.17 -8.88
CA PHE A 106 -0.17 -15.90 -8.36
C PHE A 106 -0.04 -15.77 -6.84
N CYS A 107 -0.15 -14.56 -6.29
CA CYS A 107 -0.12 -14.31 -4.85
C CYS A 107 -1.27 -15.06 -4.15
N LYS A 108 -2.49 -14.96 -4.69
CA LYS A 108 -3.68 -15.65 -4.15
C LYS A 108 -3.51 -17.16 -4.08
N LYS A 109 -2.94 -17.78 -5.13
CA LYS A 109 -2.66 -19.23 -5.14
C LYS A 109 -1.64 -19.66 -4.08
N ARG A 110 -0.71 -18.78 -3.70
CA ARG A 110 0.30 -19.04 -2.67
C ARG A 110 -0.16 -18.66 -1.26
N GLY A 111 -1.38 -18.13 -1.10
CA GLY A 111 -1.86 -17.60 0.18
C GLY A 111 -1.12 -16.34 0.62
N LEU A 112 -0.45 -15.64 -0.31
CA LEU A 112 0.24 -14.38 -0.04
C LEU A 112 -0.73 -13.23 -0.22
N VAL A 113 -0.74 -12.29 0.74
CA VAL A 113 -1.50 -11.06 0.59
C VAL A 113 -0.70 -10.08 -0.28
N SER A 114 -1.30 -9.71 -1.40
CA SER A 114 -0.75 -8.77 -2.37
C SER A 114 -1.17 -7.34 -2.05
N SER A 115 -0.31 -6.40 -2.39
CA SER A 115 -0.55 -4.98 -2.16
C SER A 115 -0.09 -4.19 -3.38
N LEU A 116 -0.92 -3.23 -3.79
CA LEU A 116 -0.71 -2.35 -4.92
C LEU A 116 -0.09 -1.06 -4.40
N LEU A 117 1.17 -0.86 -4.76
CA LEU A 117 1.90 0.38 -4.57
C LEU A 117 1.83 1.16 -5.88
N GLY A 118 0.90 2.09 -5.91
CA GLY A 118 0.75 3.02 -7.00
C GLY A 118 0.71 4.41 -6.40
N SER A 119 1.49 5.34 -6.95
CA SER A 119 1.13 6.75 -6.91
C SER A 119 -0.15 6.92 -7.75
N MET A 120 -1.26 6.32 -7.31
CA MET A 120 -2.57 6.61 -7.87
C MET A 120 -2.98 7.92 -7.21
N ARG A 121 -2.32 9.00 -7.62
CA ARG A 121 -3.00 10.29 -7.62
C ARG A 121 -4.15 10.10 -8.59
N PHE A 122 -5.32 9.70 -8.06
CA PHE A 122 -6.59 9.93 -8.71
C PHE A 122 -6.68 11.46 -8.85
N TYR A 123 -6.06 12.02 -9.89
CA TYR A 123 -6.53 13.29 -10.40
C TYR A 123 -7.91 12.96 -10.93
N SER A 124 -8.94 13.44 -10.22
CA SER A 124 -10.24 13.67 -10.83
C SER A 124 -9.96 14.42 -12.12
N ILE A 125 -10.05 13.72 -13.25
CA ILE A 125 -10.09 14.38 -14.54
C ILE A 125 -11.37 15.23 -14.48
N PRO A 126 -11.27 16.56 -14.67
CA PRO A 126 -12.43 17.44 -14.58
C PRO A 126 -13.52 17.08 -15.59
#